data_AF-A0A5C3PQA3-F1
#
_entry.id   AF-A0A5C3PQA3-F1
#
_cell.length_a   1.000
_cell.length_b   1.000
_cell.length_c   1.000
_cell.angle_alpha   90.00
_cell.angle_beta   90.00
_cell.angle_gamma   90.00
#
_symmetry.space_group_name_H-M   'P 1'
#
loop_
_entity.id
_entity.type
_entity.pdbx_description
1 polymer ?
#
loop_
_entity_poly.entity_id
_entity_poly.type
_entity_poly.pdbx_seq_one_letter_code
_entity_poly.pdbx_strand_id
1 'polypeptide(L)'
;MTRTIMAQNDPLGFDLRYRAARAPIPRGVLTSRGLNHEGSADGHEKFSSLALQMGPVGFGIYAFREKLSGRMLHGACVPNARKSSTVAHVYFDMVSSHGKIFRQLTVDHGSETGDMYAAHVALR
;
A
#
# COMPACT_ATOMS: atom_id res chain seq x y z
N MET A 1 12.84 -25.45 -12.88
CA MET A 1 14.22 -24.98 -13.11
C MET A 1 14.72 -24.00 -12.04
N THR A 2 13.94 -23.00 -11.64
CA THR A 2 14.35 -21.96 -10.67
C THR A 2 14.68 -22.49 -9.27
N ARG A 3 13.95 -23.51 -8.79
CA ARG A 3 14.15 -24.10 -7.46
C ARG A 3 15.47 -24.85 -7.32
N THR A 4 15.92 -25.51 -8.39
CA THR A 4 17.18 -26.27 -8.44
C THR A 4 18.39 -25.34 -8.44
N ILE A 5 18.32 -24.24 -9.21
CA ILE A 5 19.37 -23.20 -9.25
C ILE A 5 19.50 -22.51 -7.89
N MET A 6 18.37 -22.23 -7.22
CA MET A 6 18.37 -21.63 -5.90
C MET A 6 19.04 -22.53 -4.84
N ALA A 7 18.79 -23.85 -4.88
CA ALA A 7 19.40 -24.81 -3.98
C ALA A 7 20.89 -25.05 -4.25
N GLN A 8 21.36 -24.86 -5.48
CA GLN A 8 22.78 -24.97 -5.83
C GLN A 8 23.58 -23.74 -5.39
N ASN A 9 23.02 -22.54 -5.55
CA ASN A 9 23.69 -21.28 -5.22
C ASN A 9 23.61 -20.93 -3.72
N ASP A 10 22.55 -21.36 -3.04
CA ASP A 10 22.34 -21.10 -1.62
C ASP A 10 21.73 -22.34 -0.93
N PRO A 11 22.53 -23.41 -0.71
CA PRO A 11 22.04 -24.70 -0.22
C PRO A 11 21.37 -24.62 1.15
N LEU A 12 21.81 -23.66 1.97
CA LEU A 12 21.27 -23.39 3.31
C LEU A 12 20.21 -22.29 3.30
N GLY A 13 20.05 -21.54 2.21
CA GLY A 13 19.18 -20.38 2.11
C GLY A 13 17.71 -20.67 2.36
N PHE A 14 17.25 -21.84 1.93
CA PHE A 14 15.89 -22.28 2.22
C PHE A 14 15.70 -22.54 3.71
N ASP A 15 16.62 -23.27 4.34
CA ASP A 15 16.56 -23.61 5.77
C ASP A 15 16.72 -22.38 6.66
N LEU A 16 17.61 -21.45 6.28
CA LEU A 16 17.80 -20.17 6.97
C LEU A 16 16.55 -19.29 6.86
N ARG A 17 15.91 -19.18 5.70
CA ARG A 17 14.65 -18.42 5.54
C ARG A 17 13.47 -19.09 6.24
N TYR A 18 13.40 -20.41 6.18
CA TYR A 18 12.37 -21.20 6.85
C TYR A 18 12.47 -21.10 8.38
N ARG A 19 13.69 -21.06 8.92
CA ARG A 19 13.95 -20.88 10.37
C ARG A 19 13.86 -19.41 10.80
N ALA A 20 14.25 -18.45 9.96
CA ALA A 20 14.12 -17.01 10.23
C ALA A 20 12.67 -16.54 10.28
N ALA A 21 11.74 -17.24 9.59
CA ALA A 21 10.32 -16.90 9.56
C ALA A 21 9.57 -17.07 10.90
N ARG A 22 10.22 -17.62 11.94
CA ARG A 22 9.56 -17.95 13.23
C ARG A 22 9.88 -17.05 14.40
N ALA A 23 10.76 -16.06 14.28
CA ALA A 23 10.86 -15.04 15.31
C ALA A 23 9.73 -14.02 15.07
N PRO A 24 8.62 -14.02 15.84
CA PRO A 24 7.62 -12.98 15.71
C PRO A 24 8.32 -11.64 15.93
N ILE A 25 8.29 -10.77 14.93
CA ILE A 25 8.76 -9.40 15.07
C ILE A 25 7.90 -8.80 16.19
N PRO A 26 8.47 -8.36 17.32
CA PRO A 26 7.69 -7.79 18.40
C PRO A 26 6.97 -6.56 17.87
N ARG A 27 5.65 -6.67 17.72
CA ARG A 27 4.80 -5.59 17.22
C ARG A 27 4.43 -4.69 18.39
N GLY A 28 4.94 -3.47 18.35
CA GLY A 28 4.56 -2.43 19.31
C GLY A 28 3.14 -1.93 19.08
N VAL A 29 2.58 -1.25 20.08
CA VAL A 29 1.33 -0.51 19.93
C VAL A 29 1.55 0.66 18.96
N LEU A 30 0.66 0.83 18.00
CA LEU A 30 0.69 1.98 17.10
C LEU A 30 0.38 3.26 17.91
N THR A 31 1.34 4.16 17.98
CA THR A 31 1.17 5.49 18.61
C THR A 31 1.08 6.57 17.55
N SER A 32 0.22 7.57 17.77
CA SER A 32 0.16 8.80 16.98
C SER A 32 -0.19 9.99 17.88
N ARG A 33 0.19 11.21 17.50
CA ARG A 33 -0.06 12.43 18.29
C ARG A 33 -1.54 12.82 18.36
N GLY A 34 -2.38 12.28 17.48
CA GLY A 34 -3.82 12.55 17.44
C GLY A 34 -4.44 12.09 16.13
N LEU A 35 -5.77 12.21 16.04
CA LEU A 35 -6.51 11.86 14.83
C LEU A 35 -6.06 12.69 13.62
N ASN A 36 -5.88 12.03 12.48
CA ASN A 36 -5.38 12.62 11.23
C ASN A 36 -3.94 13.17 11.32
N HIS A 37 -3.20 12.91 12.40
CA HIS A 37 -1.79 13.26 12.44
C HIS A 37 -0.99 12.37 11.48
N GLU A 38 -1.27 11.07 11.50
CA GLU A 38 -0.62 10.08 10.63
C GLU A 38 -1.65 9.22 9.90
N GLY A 39 -1.39 8.98 8.62
CA GLY A 39 -2.14 8.05 7.78
C GLY A 39 -1.21 7.15 6.98
N SER A 40 -1.72 6.01 6.56
CA SER A 40 -1.06 5.13 5.60
C SER A 40 -1.92 4.96 4.36
N ALA A 41 -1.31 4.89 3.19
CA ALA A 41 -1.99 4.52 1.95
C ALA A 41 -1.30 3.34 1.27
N ASP A 42 -2.11 2.50 0.62
CA ASP A 42 -1.62 1.32 -0.07
C ASP A 42 -2.49 1.02 -1.30
N GLY A 43 -1.84 0.48 -2.34
CA GLY A 43 -2.43 0.02 -3.57
C GLY A 43 -2.39 -1.51 -3.64
N HIS A 44 -3.52 -2.12 -3.99
CA HIS A 44 -3.66 -3.57 -3.97
C HIS A 44 -4.37 -4.13 -5.21
N GLU A 45 -3.66 -4.95 -5.98
CA GLU A 45 -4.13 -5.56 -7.24
C GLU A 45 -4.72 -6.97 -7.00
N LYS A 46 -5.69 -7.09 -6.07
CA LYS A 46 -6.27 -8.39 -5.68
C LYS A 46 -7.20 -8.99 -6.74
N PHE A 47 -7.84 -8.15 -7.54
CA PHE A 47 -8.79 -8.56 -8.57
C PHE A 47 -8.10 -8.63 -9.93
N SER A 48 -7.10 -9.52 -10.02
CA SER A 48 -6.41 -9.80 -11.27
C SER A 48 -7.27 -10.69 -12.19
N SER A 49 -6.83 -10.83 -13.44
CA SER A 49 -7.46 -11.71 -14.44
C SER A 49 -7.74 -13.13 -13.92
N LEU A 50 -6.85 -13.66 -13.09
CA LEU A 50 -6.99 -14.98 -12.47
C LEU A 50 -8.12 -15.04 -11.43
N ALA A 51 -8.34 -13.94 -10.70
CA ALA A 51 -9.38 -13.86 -9.69
C ALA A 51 -10.76 -13.63 -10.31
N LEU A 52 -10.84 -12.85 -11.39
CA LEU A 52 -12.12 -12.44 -12.00
C LEU A 52 -12.62 -13.39 -13.08
N GLN A 53 -11.75 -14.16 -13.75
CA GLN A 53 -12.11 -15.00 -14.90
C GLN A 53 -12.78 -14.24 -16.07
N MET A 54 -12.56 -12.93 -16.15
CA MET A 54 -13.12 -12.04 -17.19
C MET A 54 -12.11 -11.71 -18.30
N GLY A 55 -11.20 -12.64 -18.62
CA GLY A 55 -10.11 -12.41 -19.56
C GLY A 55 -8.96 -11.59 -18.94
N PRO A 56 -8.25 -10.73 -19.70
CA PRO A 56 -7.07 -9.99 -19.21
C PRO A 56 -7.41 -8.82 -18.28
N VAL A 57 -8.70 -8.61 -17.98
CA VAL A 57 -9.17 -7.48 -17.19
C VAL A 57 -8.87 -7.73 -15.71
N GLY A 58 -8.36 -6.70 -15.06
CA GLY A 58 -8.22 -6.62 -13.61
C GLY A 58 -8.40 -5.19 -13.14
N PHE A 59 -8.70 -5.02 -11.86
CA PHE A 59 -8.76 -3.71 -11.21
C PHE A 59 -8.01 -3.74 -9.88
N GLY A 60 -7.34 -2.62 -9.60
CA GLY A 60 -6.69 -2.37 -8.33
C GLY A 60 -7.64 -1.69 -7.36
N ILE A 61 -7.29 -1.74 -6.08
CA ILE A 61 -7.91 -0.90 -5.05
C ILE A 61 -6.81 -0.01 -4.50
N TYR A 62 -7.11 1.26 -4.30
CA TYR A 62 -6.22 2.16 -3.57
C TYR A 62 -6.98 2.74 -2.37
N ALA A 63 -6.38 2.70 -1.18
CA ALA A 63 -7.07 3.09 0.04
C ALA A 63 -6.18 3.85 1.03
N PHE A 64 -6.81 4.72 1.80
CA PHE A 64 -6.22 5.53 2.86
C PHE A 64 -6.78 5.10 4.21
N ARG A 65 -5.89 4.91 5.18
CA ARG A 65 -6.22 4.51 6.54
C ARG A 65 -5.60 5.46 7.56
N GLU A 66 -6.42 5.94 8.49
CA GLU A 66 -5.94 6.75 9.61
C GLU A 66 -5.32 5.85 10.69
N LYS A 67 -4.16 6.26 11.22
CA LYS A 67 -3.32 5.39 12.06
C LYS A 67 -3.92 5.13 13.45
N LEU A 68 -4.48 6.14 14.11
CA LEU A 68 -4.89 6.05 15.51
C LEU A 68 -6.20 5.27 15.71
N SER A 69 -7.25 5.64 14.98
CA SER A 69 -8.56 4.96 14.96
C SER A 69 -8.56 3.70 14.12
N GLY A 70 -7.60 3.57 13.19
CA GLY A 70 -7.56 2.48 12.23
C GLY A 70 -8.66 2.56 11.16
N ARG A 71 -9.44 3.64 11.11
CA ARG A 71 -10.53 3.82 10.15
C ARG A 71 -9.98 4.00 8.73
N MET A 72 -10.58 3.29 7.78
CA MET A 72 -10.38 3.57 6.35
C MET A 72 -11.15 4.84 6.01
N LEU A 73 -10.43 5.89 5.60
CA LEU A 73 -11.03 7.19 5.29
C LEU A 73 -11.63 7.19 3.89
N HIS A 74 -10.92 6.61 2.94
CA HIS A 74 -11.33 6.54 1.55
C HIS A 74 -10.69 5.32 0.89
N GLY A 75 -11.42 4.68 -0.01
CA GLY A 75 -10.92 3.58 -0.82
C GLY A 75 -11.69 3.51 -2.13
N ALA A 76 -10.96 3.38 -3.23
CA ALA A 76 -11.56 3.35 -4.57
C ALA A 76 -11.01 2.18 -5.38
N CYS A 77 -11.88 1.57 -6.18
CA CYS A 77 -11.47 0.68 -7.25
C CYS A 77 -10.93 1.51 -8.41
N VAL A 78 -9.70 1.24 -8.82
CA VAL A 78 -9.01 1.95 -9.88
C VAL A 78 -8.56 0.98 -10.97
N PRO A 79 -8.62 1.38 -12.25
CA PRO A 79 -8.17 0.52 -13.35
C PRO A 79 -6.67 0.25 -13.27
N ASN A 80 -5.90 1.16 -12.68
CA ASN A 80 -4.45 1.00 -12.50
C ASN A 80 -3.99 1.71 -11.22
N ALA A 81 -3.66 0.92 -10.19
CA ALA A 81 -3.17 1.42 -8.90
C ALA A 81 -1.68 1.81 -8.90
N ARG A 82 -0.96 1.56 -10.01
CA ARG A 82 0.46 1.91 -10.21
C ARG A 82 0.66 3.19 -11.00
N LYS A 83 -0.42 3.82 -11.47
CA LYS A 83 -0.35 5.07 -12.25
C LYS A 83 -0.46 6.26 -11.31
N SER A 84 0.56 7.12 -11.34
CA SER A 84 0.69 8.29 -10.45
C SER A 84 -0.52 9.23 -10.50
N SER A 85 -0.96 9.60 -11.71
CA SER A 85 -2.13 10.45 -11.89
C SER A 85 -3.39 9.86 -11.25
N THR A 86 -3.58 8.54 -11.36
CA THR A 86 -4.75 7.84 -10.81
C THR A 86 -4.74 7.93 -9.29
N VAL A 87 -3.61 7.63 -8.66
CA VAL A 87 -3.46 7.70 -7.20
C VAL A 87 -3.64 9.12 -6.68
N ALA A 88 -3.13 10.13 -7.39
CA ALA A 88 -3.36 11.54 -7.05
C ALA A 88 -4.84 11.92 -7.07
N HIS A 89 -5.62 11.44 -8.05
CA HIS A 89 -7.06 11.67 -8.07
C HIS A 89 -7.76 11.02 -6.87
N VAL A 90 -7.44 9.77 -6.53
CA VAL A 90 -8.01 9.12 -5.33
C VAL A 90 -7.63 9.88 -4.05
N TYR A 91 -6.42 10.45 -3.99
CA TYR A 91 -6.03 11.33 -2.90
C TYR A 91 -6.89 12.60 -2.83
N PHE A 92 -7.13 13.28 -3.95
CA PHE A 92 -8.02 14.44 -3.97
C PHE A 92 -9.46 14.09 -3.58
N ASP A 93 -9.97 12.94 -3.99
CA ASP A 93 -11.30 12.46 -3.58
C ASP A 93 -11.37 12.22 -2.06
N MET A 94 -10.30 11.67 -1.48
CA MET A 94 -10.18 11.52 -0.03
C MET A 94 -10.20 12.88 0.67
N VAL A 95 -9.39 13.84 0.21
CA VAL A 95 -9.34 15.19 0.80
C VAL A 95 -10.68 15.91 0.67
N SER A 96 -11.33 15.80 -0.48
CA SER A 96 -12.63 16.42 -0.76
C SER A 96 -13.75 15.83 0.11
N SER A 97 -13.81 14.50 0.23
CA SER A 97 -14.84 13.80 1.01
C SER A 97 -14.63 13.92 2.52
N HIS A 98 -13.39 13.89 3.00
CA HIS A 98 -13.06 13.95 4.43
C HIS A 98 -12.90 15.39 4.94
N GLY A 99 -12.58 16.34 4.06
CA GLY A 99 -12.38 17.75 4.38
C GLY A 99 -11.13 18.04 5.24
N LYS A 100 -10.23 17.06 5.38
CA LYS A 100 -9.00 17.15 6.20
C LYS A 100 -7.85 16.46 5.50
N ILE A 101 -6.63 16.85 5.86
CA ILE A 101 -5.39 16.34 5.30
C ILE A 101 -4.53 15.79 6.44
N PHE A 102 -3.83 14.69 6.19
CA PHE A 102 -2.88 14.14 7.14
C PHE A 102 -1.69 15.09 7.37
N ARG A 103 -1.11 15.12 8.58
CA ARG A 103 0.18 15.80 8.76
C ARG A 103 1.35 15.00 8.22
N GLN A 104 1.27 13.68 8.31
CA GLN A 104 2.21 12.74 7.73
C GLN A 104 1.45 11.61 7.05
N LEU A 105 1.73 11.40 5.77
CA LEU A 105 1.23 10.28 5.00
C LEU A 105 2.38 9.31 4.71
N THR A 106 2.23 8.05 5.10
CA THR A 106 3.19 6.98 4.83
C THR A 106 2.66 6.13 3.68
N VAL A 107 3.47 5.95 2.65
CA VAL A 107 3.16 5.10 1.49
C VAL A 107 4.38 4.29 1.13
N ASP A 108 4.16 3.11 0.57
CA ASP A 108 5.25 2.32 0.03
C ASP A 108 5.83 3.04 -1.19
N HIS A 109 7.16 3.05 -1.31
CA HIS A 109 7.83 3.83 -2.34
C HIS A 109 7.64 3.18 -3.71
N GLY A 110 6.67 3.69 -4.48
CA GLY A 110 6.35 3.25 -5.83
C GLY A 110 6.22 4.42 -6.81
N SER A 111 6.31 4.10 -8.10
CA SER A 111 6.20 5.07 -9.21
C SER A 111 4.88 5.85 -9.21
N GLU A 112 3.86 5.32 -8.54
CA GLU A 112 2.52 5.87 -8.39
C GLU A 112 2.39 6.99 -7.35
N THR A 113 3.43 7.22 -6.56
CA THR A 113 3.32 8.11 -5.39
C THR A 113 3.70 9.57 -5.70
N GLY A 114 4.30 9.84 -6.86
CA GLY A 114 4.89 11.14 -7.20
C GLY A 114 3.88 12.30 -7.21
N ASP A 115 2.80 12.18 -7.97
CA ASP A 115 1.79 13.25 -8.09
C ASP A 115 1.01 13.43 -6.78
N MET A 116 0.75 12.33 -6.07
CA MET A 116 0.11 12.38 -4.75
C MET A 116 1.02 13.08 -3.72
N TYR A 117 2.33 12.84 -3.76
CA TYR A 117 3.28 13.55 -2.91
C TYR A 117 3.29 15.05 -3.21
N ALA A 118 3.34 15.43 -4.50
CA ALA A 118 3.26 16.83 -4.91
C ALA A 118 1.95 17.50 -4.44
N ALA A 119 0.82 16.82 -4.61
CA ALA A 119 -0.49 17.29 -4.13
C ALA A 119 -0.54 17.43 -2.60
N HIS A 120 0.04 16.48 -1.88
CA HIS A 120 0.09 16.50 -0.43
C HIS A 120 0.93 17.67 0.10
N VAL A 121 2.08 17.94 -0.52
CA VAL A 121 2.94 19.09 -0.17
C VAL A 121 2.25 20.41 -0.51
N ALA A 122 1.56 20.50 -1.65
CA ALA A 122 0.90 21.74 -2.08
C ALA A 122 -0.29 22.15 -1.19
N LEU A 123 -1.01 21.18 -0.62
CA LEU A 123 -2.20 21.45 0.20
C LEU A 123 -1.93 21.57 1.70
N ARG A 124 -0.75 21.17 2.18
CA ARG A 124 -0.40 21.09 3.61
C ARG A 124 0.18 22.39 4.15
#